data_AF-A0A1M3KJD3-F1
#
_entry.id   AF-A0A1M3KJD3-F1
#
_cell.length_a   1.000
_cell.length_b   1.000
_cell.length_c   1.000
_cell.angle_alpha   90.00
_cell.angle_beta   90.00
_cell.angle_gamma   90.00
#
_symmetry.space_group_name_H-M   'P 1'
#
loop_
_entity.id
_entity.type
_entity.pdbx_description
1 polymer ?
#
loop_
_entity_poly.entity_id
_entity_poly.type
_entity_poly.pdbx_seq_one_letter_code
_entity_poly.pdbx_strand_id
1 'polypeptide(L)'
;MAARRLPEIHPDAGGFELASGAHASLELDIKVPGLVGGETFAGVDPRNNRKLDFDLRKMSNRGEAFRYVFFMSPLYPSTSRQRILERDGIQVWSFHHQVLDAGVSR
;
A
#
# COMPACT_ATOMS: atom_id res chain seq x y z
N MET A 1 5.20 -6.48 -2.12
CA MET A 1 3.79 -6.61 -1.69
C MET A 1 2.87 -5.71 -2.50
N ALA A 2 2.85 -4.39 -2.26
CA ALA A 2 2.13 -3.43 -3.11
C ALA A 2 2.68 -3.41 -4.55
N ALA A 3 4.00 -3.49 -4.70
CA ALA A 3 4.69 -3.54 -5.99
C ALA A 3 4.33 -4.77 -6.87
N ARG A 4 3.78 -5.86 -6.30
CA ARG A 4 3.27 -6.98 -7.10
C ARG A 4 1.81 -6.78 -7.48
N ARG A 5 1.01 -6.21 -6.59
CA ARG A 5 -0.42 -6.06 -6.79
C ARG A 5 -0.76 -4.90 -7.73
N LEU A 6 -0.02 -3.80 -7.68
CA LEU A 6 -0.31 -2.62 -8.47
C LEU A 6 -0.14 -2.81 -9.99
N PRO A 7 0.90 -3.52 -10.50
CA PRO A 7 0.98 -3.87 -11.92
C PRO A 7 -0.16 -4.78 -12.39
N GLU A 8 -0.70 -5.65 -11.52
CA GLU A 8 -1.86 -6.49 -11.86
C GLU A 8 -3.16 -5.65 -11.96
N ILE A 9 -3.27 -4.57 -11.18
CA ILE A 9 -4.44 -3.68 -11.19
C ILE A 9 -4.33 -2.65 -12.32
N HIS A 10 -3.11 -2.16 -12.59
CA HIS A 10 -2.82 -1.12 -13.59
C HIS A 10 -1.71 -1.61 -14.53
N PRO A 11 -2.01 -2.57 -15.44
CA PRO A 11 -1.02 -3.11 -16.35
C PRO A 11 -0.43 -2.03 -17.29
N ASP A 12 -1.20 -0.98 -17.57
CA ASP A 12 -0.84 0.09 -18.50
C ASP A 12 -0.16 1.31 -17.84
N ALA A 13 0.19 1.22 -16.55
CA ALA A 13 0.76 2.35 -15.80
C ALA A 13 2.19 2.74 -16.25
N GLY A 14 2.85 1.95 -17.11
CA GLY A 14 4.18 2.25 -17.65
C GLY A 14 5.35 2.10 -16.65
N GLY A 15 5.07 1.99 -15.35
CA GLY A 15 6.06 1.76 -14.30
C GLY A 15 5.66 2.44 -12.98
N PHE A 16 6.20 2.00 -11.85
CA PHE A 16 5.93 2.56 -10.53
C PHE A 16 7.21 3.11 -9.91
N GLU A 17 7.14 4.34 -9.40
CA GLU A 17 8.16 4.90 -8.51
C GLU A 17 7.92 4.35 -7.10
N LEU A 18 8.97 3.82 -6.47
CA LEU A 18 8.94 3.30 -5.11
C LEU A 18 9.96 4.06 -4.26
N ALA A 19 9.51 4.66 -3.16
CA ALA A 19 10.42 5.21 -2.17
C ALA A 19 10.98 4.08 -1.30
N SER A 20 12.30 3.92 -1.29
CA SER A 20 12.94 3.13 -0.24
C SER A 20 13.02 4.04 0.99
N GLY A 21 12.62 3.54 2.16
CA GLY A 21 12.56 4.33 3.42
C GLY A 21 13.89 4.96 3.88
N ALA A 22 15.00 4.77 3.15
CA ALA A 22 16.29 5.41 3.36
C ALA A 22 16.47 6.72 2.57
N HIS A 23 15.64 6.99 1.55
CA HIS A 23 15.64 8.25 0.80
C HIS A 23 14.31 8.97 1.03
N ALA A 24 14.28 9.76 2.11
CA ALA A 24 13.14 10.59 2.55
C ALA A 24 12.78 11.75 1.60
N SER A 25 13.16 11.67 0.33
CA SER A 25 12.98 12.72 -0.68
C SER A 25 11.74 12.52 -1.55
N LEU A 26 11.05 11.39 -1.45
CA LEU A 26 9.81 11.15 -2.18
C LEU A 26 8.58 11.40 -1.29
N GLU A 27 7.59 12.05 -1.88
CA GLU A 27 6.38 12.50 -1.19
C GLU A 27 5.42 11.36 -0.81
N LEU A 28 5.45 10.25 -1.57
CA LEU A 28 4.65 9.04 -1.39
C LEU A 28 5.56 7.81 -1.44
N ASP A 29 5.15 6.74 -0.76
CA ASP A 29 5.85 5.46 -0.83
C ASP A 29 5.78 4.82 -2.21
N ILE A 30 4.67 5.05 -2.92
CA ILE A 30 4.41 4.51 -4.26
C ILE A 30 3.73 5.57 -5.12
N LYS A 31 4.22 5.77 -6.35
CA LYS A 31 3.65 6.77 -7.26
C LYS A 31 3.75 6.40 -8.73
N VAL A 32 2.73 6.80 -9.47
CA VAL A 32 2.75 7.06 -10.92
C VAL A 32 2.16 8.46 -11.10
N PRO A 33 2.92 9.47 -11.56
CA PRO A 33 2.45 10.86 -11.59
C PRO A 33 1.06 11.02 -12.23
N GLY A 34 0.13 11.65 -11.49
CA GLY A 34 -1.25 11.88 -11.93
C GLY A 34 -2.15 10.63 -11.95
N LEU A 35 -1.61 9.42 -11.93
CA LEU A 35 -2.36 8.18 -12.07
C LEU A 35 -2.50 7.42 -10.75
N VAL A 36 -1.39 7.09 -10.07
CA VAL A 36 -1.38 6.26 -8.87
C VAL A 36 -0.63 6.95 -7.75
N GLY A 37 -1.21 6.97 -6.55
CA GLY A 37 -0.52 7.36 -5.32
C GLY A 37 -0.78 6.34 -4.21
N GLY A 38 0.22 6.02 -3.41
CA GLY A 38 0.09 5.05 -2.34
C GLY A 38 1.00 5.28 -1.14
N GLU A 39 0.46 5.01 0.05
CA GLU A 39 1.19 4.92 1.32
C GLU A 39 1.29 3.46 1.78
N THR A 40 2.34 3.15 2.52
CA THR A 40 2.56 1.84 3.14
C THR A 40 2.90 1.98 4.62
N PHE A 41 2.44 1.04 5.46
CA PHE A 41 2.92 0.94 6.84
C PHE A 41 2.80 -0.47 7.39
N ALA A 42 3.43 -0.72 8.54
CA ALA A 42 3.26 -1.96 9.32
C ALA A 42 2.82 -1.62 10.75
N GLY A 43 1.95 -2.43 11.33
CA GLY A 43 1.49 -2.25 12.72
C GLY A 43 0.65 -3.42 13.22
N VAL A 44 0.56 -3.59 14.54
CA VAL A 44 -0.19 -4.71 15.14
C VAL A 44 -1.68 -4.59 14.85
N ASP A 45 -2.29 -3.44 15.15
CA ASP A 45 -3.64 -3.08 14.71
C ASP A 45 -3.53 -1.80 13.85
N PRO A 46 -4.00 -1.79 12.60
CA PRO A 46 -3.92 -0.62 11.73
C PRO A 46 -4.72 0.59 12.25
N ARG A 47 -5.64 0.38 13.21
CA ARG A 47 -6.44 1.44 13.84
C ARG A 47 -5.72 2.10 15.02
N ASN A 48 -4.65 1.48 15.52
CA ASN A 48 -3.87 2.04 16.62
C ASN A 48 -2.99 3.20 16.13
N ASN A 49 -2.65 4.10 17.07
CA ASN A 49 -1.75 5.24 16.84
C ASN A 49 -2.14 6.18 15.68
N ARG A 50 -3.38 6.06 15.17
CA ARG A 50 -3.95 6.89 14.10
C ARG A 50 -3.17 6.87 12.77
N LYS A 51 -2.24 5.94 12.54
CA LYS A 51 -1.45 5.90 11.29
C LYS A 51 -2.35 5.78 10.06
N LEU A 52 -3.30 4.84 10.08
CA LEU A 52 -4.26 4.69 8.99
C LEU A 52 -5.09 5.97 8.77
N ASP A 53 -5.54 6.61 9.85
CA ASP A 53 -6.31 7.85 9.76
C ASP A 53 -5.48 8.99 9.13
N PHE A 54 -4.21 9.11 9.52
CA PHE A 54 -3.29 10.09 8.94
C PHE A 54 -3.00 9.82 7.46
N ASP A 55 -2.76 8.56 7.08
CA ASP A 55 -2.49 8.20 5.69
C ASP A 55 -3.72 8.45 4.82
N LEU A 56 -4.90 8.07 5.30
CA LEU A 56 -6.15 8.34 4.58
C LEU A 56 -6.40 9.85 4.41
N ARG A 57 -6.08 10.69 5.42
CA ARG A 57 -6.18 12.16 5.29
C ARG A 57 -5.13 12.74 4.35
N LYS A 58 -3.91 12.19 4.35
CA LYS A 58 -2.87 12.56 3.40
C LYS A 58 -3.36 12.26 1.99
N MET A 59 -3.87 11.05 1.78
CA MET A 59 -4.37 10.57 0.50
C MET A 59 -5.68 11.26 0.04
N SER A 60 -6.54 11.75 0.94
CA SER A 60 -7.77 12.44 0.52
C SER A 60 -7.50 13.77 -0.19
N ASN A 61 -6.34 14.39 0.07
CA ASN A 61 -5.93 15.66 -0.54
C ASN A 61 -5.10 15.47 -1.83
N ARG A 62 -4.98 14.23 -2.31
CA ARG A 62 -4.17 13.86 -3.47
C ARG A 62 -4.94 13.94 -4.78
N GLY A 63 -4.24 14.39 -5.83
CA GLY A 63 -4.79 14.53 -7.18
C GLY A 63 -4.70 13.26 -8.04
N GLU A 64 -3.99 12.23 -7.58
CA GLU A 64 -3.87 10.97 -8.32
C GLU A 64 -5.23 10.27 -8.50
N ALA A 65 -5.49 9.75 -9.69
CA ALA A 65 -6.76 9.10 -10.05
C ALA A 65 -7.06 7.87 -9.19
N PHE A 66 -6.03 7.08 -8.87
CA PHE A 66 -6.11 5.88 -8.06
C PHE A 66 -5.26 6.03 -6.81
N ARG A 67 -5.89 5.95 -5.65
CA ARG A 67 -5.26 6.21 -4.35
C ARG A 67 -5.35 5.00 -3.46
N TYR A 68 -4.24 4.67 -2.81
CA TYR A 68 -4.11 3.45 -2.03
C TYR A 68 -3.49 3.70 -0.66
N VAL A 69 -3.91 2.90 0.31
CA VAL A 69 -3.15 2.67 1.54
C VAL A 69 -2.95 1.17 1.70
N PHE A 70 -1.70 0.77 1.85
CA PHE A 70 -1.31 -0.62 2.05
C PHE A 70 -0.78 -0.80 3.46
N PHE A 71 -1.15 -1.89 4.12
CA PHE A 71 -0.62 -2.17 5.45
C PHE A 71 -0.33 -3.64 5.71
N MET A 72 0.58 -3.92 6.63
CA MET A 72 0.82 -5.26 7.17
C MET A 72 0.41 -5.30 8.64
N SER A 73 -0.38 -6.30 9.02
CA SER A 73 -0.84 -6.50 10.39
C SER A 73 -1.13 -7.97 10.68
N PRO A 74 -0.75 -8.49 11.86
CA PRO A 74 -1.10 -9.84 12.29
C PRO A 74 -2.61 -10.06 12.42
N LEU A 75 -3.41 -9.00 12.64
CA LEU A 75 -4.87 -9.08 12.69
C LEU A 75 -5.51 -9.23 11.30
N TYR A 76 -4.75 -8.97 10.23
CA TYR A 76 -5.21 -9.07 8.85
C TYR A 76 -4.26 -9.98 8.05
N PRO A 77 -4.25 -11.31 8.33
CA PRO A 77 -3.25 -12.24 7.82
C PRO A 77 -3.47 -12.66 6.36
N SER A 78 -4.17 -11.85 5.58
CA SER A 78 -4.42 -12.12 4.16
C SER A 78 -4.06 -10.92 3.31
N THR A 79 -3.68 -11.19 2.06
CA THR A 79 -3.56 -10.17 1.03
C THR A 79 -4.94 -9.92 0.44
N SER A 80 -5.65 -8.89 0.93
CA SER A 80 -7.02 -8.61 0.52
C SER A 80 -7.42 -7.14 0.72
N ARG A 81 -8.42 -6.69 -0.05
CA ARG A 81 -8.98 -5.34 0.04
C ARG A 81 -9.91 -5.23 1.25
N GLN A 82 -9.63 -4.27 2.12
CA GLN A 82 -10.33 -4.02 3.37
C GLN A 82 -11.36 -2.90 3.19
N ARG A 83 -12.47 -3.19 2.50
CA ARG A 83 -13.50 -2.18 2.14
C ARG A 83 -14.05 -1.38 3.32
N ILE A 84 -14.11 -1.98 4.51
CA ILE A 84 -14.60 -1.32 5.74
C ILE A 84 -13.67 -0.19 6.23
N LEU A 85 -12.40 -0.20 5.80
CA LEU A 85 -11.41 0.80 6.17
C LEU A 85 -11.28 1.90 5.11
N GLU A 86 -12.00 1.79 4.00
CA GLU A 86 -11.92 2.73 2.88
C GLU A 86 -12.75 3.99 3.15
N ARG A 87 -12.26 5.11 2.63
CA ARG A 87 -12.99 6.38 2.54
C ARG A 87 -12.43 7.24 1.43
N ASP A 88 -13.20 8.23 0.97
CA ASP A 88 -12.75 9.25 0.00
C ASP A 88 -12.20 8.67 -1.33
N GLY A 89 -12.73 7.50 -1.73
CA GLY A 89 -12.30 6.76 -2.92
C GLY A 89 -10.95 6.06 -2.79
N ILE A 90 -10.34 6.06 -1.59
CA ILE A 90 -9.03 5.45 -1.32
C ILE A 90 -9.22 3.97 -1.05
N GLN A 91 -8.51 3.11 -1.79
CA GLN A 91 -8.55 1.67 -1.54
C GLN A 91 -7.58 1.28 -0.44
N VAL A 92 -8.04 0.46 0.50
CA VAL A 92 -7.23 -0.01 1.61
C VAL A 92 -6.98 -1.50 1.45
N TRP A 93 -5.72 -1.92 1.56
CA TRP A 93 -5.30 -3.29 1.34
C TRP A 93 -4.41 -3.78 2.48
N SER A 94 -4.73 -4.94 3.02
CA SER A 94 -3.82 -5.67 3.89
C SER A 94 -2.88 -6.55 3.06
N PHE A 95 -1.67 -6.77 3.55
CA PHE A 95 -0.72 -7.74 3.02
C PHE A 95 -0.24 -8.68 4.13
N HIS A 96 -0.13 -9.96 3.76
CA HIS A 96 0.50 -10.96 4.59
C HIS A 96 1.92 -11.26 4.08
N HIS A 97 2.89 -11.36 4.99
CA HIS A 97 4.23 -11.83 4.64
C HIS A 97 4.17 -13.30 4.21
N GLN A 98 4.33 -13.58 2.92
CA GLN A 98 4.67 -14.92 2.47
C GLN A 98 6.20 -15.03 2.50
N VAL A 99 6.72 -15.88 3.39
CA VAL A 99 8.08 -16.40 3.22
C VAL A 99 8.02 -17.19 1.91
N LEU A 100 8.80 -16.77 0.92
CA LEU A 100 9.11 -17.66 -0.19
C LEU A 100 10.00 -18.74 0.42
N ASP A 101 9.48 -19.94 0.63
CA ASP A 101 10.33 -21.08 0.94
C ASP A 101 11.31 -21.22 -0.23
N ALA A 102 12.57 -20.82 0.01
CA ALA A 102 13.66 -21.16 -0.86
C ALA A 102 13.77 -22.69 -0.77
N GLY A 103 13.21 -23.37 -1.78
CA GLY A 103 13.10 -24.81 -1.80
C GLY A 103 14.45 -25.47 -1.51
N VAL A 104 14.57 -26.09 -0.35
CA VAL A 104 15.56 -27.14 -0.13
C VAL A 104 15.00 -28.37 -0.82
N SER A 105 15.42 -28.59 -2.06
CA SER A 105 15.29 -29.93 -2.66
C SER A 105 16.16 -30.88 -1.85
N ARG A 106 15.54 -31.95 -1.35
CA ARG A 106 16.24 -33.11 -0.81
C ARG A 106 16.76 -33.98 -1.94
#